data_AF-A0A3P9JN37-F1
#
_entry.id   AF-A0A3P9JN37-F1
#
_cell.length_a   1.000
_cell.length_b   1.000
_cell.length_c   1.000
_cell.angle_alpha   90.00
_cell.angle_beta   90.00
_cell.angle_gamma   90.00
#
_symmetry.space_group_name_H-M   'P 1'
#
loop_
_entity.id
_entity.type
_entity.pdbx_description
1 polymer ?
#
loop_
_entity_poly.entity_id
_entity_poly.type
_entity_poly.pdbx_seq_one_letter_code
_entity_poly.pdbx_strand_id
1 'polypeptide(L)'
;LIVSYDEHEVNNTFKFGIIYQRFGEEELFNNNEETPAFTDFLQLLGDTVELQDFKGFRGGLDVSHGQTGSESVYTVHRQQEIMFHVSTKLPFTEGDMQQRKRHIGNDIVALVFQEDATPFVPDMIASNFLHAFIVVQVEEPCTDNTVYKVSVTARDDVPLFGPPLPTPAIFRKGPEFREFLLTKLINAELACYKSDRFARLEERTRAALLDSLHEELQRRSQSMLGLTSGLEEEGRAENGQTHGGLLESIKRAMRGRSISMETMSRGGPLLPTSLSGGGLAHLSIEVSRRSCTAVMSCSPVRRRSGLFPRLLSVDSQTEKHSHRSFDCYHPTLEVPSELPSNPSSPEAGQRDRWLFSHLPRR
;
A
#
# COMPACT_ATOMS: atom_id res chain seq x y z
N LEU A 1 -21.02 6.59 -16.88
CA LEU A 1 -20.58 7.59 -15.88
C LEU A 1 -20.61 6.97 -14.50
N ILE A 2 -21.76 6.91 -13.80
CA ILE A 2 -21.92 6.38 -12.43
C ILE A 2 -21.15 5.06 -12.21
N VAL A 3 -21.42 4.00 -12.98
CA VAL A 3 -20.71 2.71 -12.89
C VAL A 3 -19.18 2.84 -12.94
N SER A 4 -18.62 3.73 -13.77
CA SER A 4 -17.16 3.88 -13.89
C SER A 4 -16.53 4.63 -12.70
N TYR A 5 -17.35 5.40 -11.97
CA TYR A 5 -17.03 5.98 -10.66
C TYR A 5 -17.14 4.90 -9.57
N ASP A 6 -18.22 4.10 -9.52
CA ASP A 6 -18.33 3.03 -8.51
C ASP A 6 -17.19 2.01 -8.66
N GLU A 7 -16.82 1.66 -9.90
CA GLU A 7 -15.69 0.80 -10.25
C GLU A 7 -14.31 1.50 -10.17
N HIS A 8 -14.19 2.71 -9.60
CA HIS A 8 -12.88 3.39 -9.53
C HIS A 8 -11.93 2.80 -8.47
N GLU A 9 -12.49 2.14 -7.45
CA GLU A 9 -11.76 1.46 -6.36
C GLU A 9 -11.41 -0.01 -6.69
N VAL A 10 -11.94 -0.57 -7.79
CA VAL A 10 -11.72 -1.97 -8.18
C VAL A 10 -10.32 -2.14 -8.78
N ASN A 11 -9.35 -2.54 -7.95
CA ASN A 11 -7.99 -2.81 -8.40
C ASN A 11 -7.77 -4.29 -8.80
N ASN A 12 -7.41 -4.49 -10.06
CA ASN A 12 -7.00 -5.79 -10.63
C ASN A 12 -5.49 -5.87 -10.92
N THR A 13 -4.70 -4.87 -10.48
CA THR A 13 -3.28 -4.70 -10.86
C THR A 13 -2.44 -4.29 -9.64
N PHE A 14 -1.54 -5.17 -9.20
CA PHE A 14 -0.75 -4.99 -7.97
C PHE A 14 0.75 -4.88 -8.26
N LYS A 15 1.48 -4.14 -7.42
CA LYS A 15 2.93 -4.03 -7.50
C LYS A 15 3.58 -4.17 -6.12
N PHE A 16 4.56 -5.06 -6.02
CA PHE A 16 5.20 -5.42 -4.76
C PHE A 16 6.72 -5.41 -4.90
N GLY A 17 7.41 -4.82 -3.94
CA GLY A 17 8.86 -4.87 -3.88
C GLY A 17 9.33 -6.28 -3.53
N ILE A 18 10.48 -6.70 -4.06
CA ILE A 18 11.23 -7.84 -3.53
C ILE A 18 12.63 -7.36 -3.18
N ILE A 19 13.00 -7.50 -1.92
CA ILE A 19 14.28 -7.09 -1.35
C ILE A 19 15.03 -8.35 -0.96
N TYR A 20 16.27 -8.52 -1.44
CA TYR A 20 17.17 -9.57 -0.96
C TYR A 20 18.02 -9.02 0.20
N GLN A 21 17.90 -9.63 1.38
CA GLN A 21 18.68 -9.30 2.58
C GLN A 21 19.63 -10.46 2.91
N ARG A 22 20.93 -10.17 2.97
CA ARG A 22 21.97 -11.12 3.37
C ARG A 22 22.39 -10.87 4.82
N PHE A 23 23.06 -11.86 5.41
CA PHE A 23 23.54 -11.74 6.78
C PHE A 23 24.54 -10.58 6.95
N GLY A 24 24.28 -9.72 7.95
CA GLY A 24 25.18 -8.62 8.31
C GLY A 24 25.15 -7.40 7.38
N GLU A 25 24.30 -7.36 6.36
CA GLU A 25 24.15 -6.20 5.48
C GLU A 25 23.12 -5.20 6.03
N GLU A 26 23.58 -4.00 6.37
CA GLU A 26 22.70 -2.86 6.72
C GLU A 26 22.09 -2.20 5.45
N GLU A 27 22.74 -2.34 4.29
CA GLU A 27 22.40 -1.65 3.04
C GLU A 27 21.58 -2.53 2.08
N LEU A 28 20.33 -2.82 2.46
CA LEU A 28 19.36 -3.71 1.79
C LEU A 28 19.13 -3.54 0.28
N PHE A 29 19.65 -2.48 -0.36
CA PHE A 29 19.50 -2.20 -1.80
C PHE A 29 20.79 -2.39 -2.62
N ASN A 30 21.92 -2.73 -1.99
CA ASN A 30 23.22 -2.86 -2.67
C ASN A 30 23.48 -4.25 -3.28
N ASN A 31 22.61 -5.23 -3.04
CA ASN A 31 22.72 -6.57 -3.62
C ASN A 31 22.57 -6.57 -5.14
N ASN A 32 23.62 -7.05 -5.82
CA ASN A 32 23.71 -7.12 -7.28
C ASN A 32 23.79 -8.55 -7.83
N GLU A 33 23.95 -9.54 -6.95
CA GLU A 33 24.05 -10.95 -7.31
C GLU A 33 22.78 -11.69 -6.88
N GLU A 34 22.28 -12.58 -7.75
CA GLU A 34 21.16 -13.47 -7.44
C GLU A 34 21.69 -14.85 -7.10
N THR A 35 21.49 -15.30 -5.86
CA THR A 35 21.88 -16.66 -5.47
C THR A 35 20.96 -17.69 -6.11
N PRO A 36 21.39 -18.98 -6.20
CA PRO A 36 20.50 -20.06 -6.63
C PRO A 36 19.22 -20.13 -5.79
N ALA A 37 19.32 -19.89 -4.48
CA ALA A 37 18.18 -19.87 -3.56
C ALA A 37 17.21 -18.73 -3.86
N PHE A 38 17.71 -17.51 -4.08
CA PHE A 38 16.86 -16.38 -4.42
C PHE A 38 16.21 -16.54 -5.81
N THR A 39 16.98 -17.04 -6.80
CA THR A 39 16.49 -17.33 -8.16
C THR A 39 15.35 -18.36 -8.13
N ASP A 40 15.50 -19.43 -7.34
CA ASP A 40 14.49 -20.47 -7.17
C ASP A 40 13.21 -19.96 -6.46
N PHE A 41 13.36 -19.03 -5.51
CA PHE A 41 12.24 -18.34 -4.89
C PHE A 41 11.53 -17.37 -5.85
N LEU A 42 12.26 -16.65 -6.70
CA LEU A 42 11.67 -15.78 -7.73
C LEU A 42 10.84 -16.59 -8.73
N GLN A 43 11.35 -17.73 -9.19
CA GLN A 43 10.61 -18.66 -10.08
C GLN A 43 9.37 -19.27 -9.41
N LEU A 44 9.33 -19.38 -8.07
CA LEU A 44 8.14 -19.82 -7.35
C LEU A 44 7.02 -18.76 -7.38
N LEU A 45 7.37 -17.46 -7.40
CA LEU A 45 6.39 -16.38 -7.42
C LEU A 45 5.72 -16.24 -8.80
N GLY A 46 6.53 -16.18 -9.86
CA GLY A 46 6.06 -15.87 -11.21
C GLY A 46 7.12 -16.09 -12.28
N ASP A 47 6.77 -15.70 -13.49
CA ASP A 47 7.60 -15.84 -14.68
C ASP A 47 8.56 -14.64 -14.79
N THR A 48 9.83 -14.87 -15.12
CA THR A 48 10.72 -13.78 -15.54
C THR A 48 10.30 -13.30 -16.93
N VAL A 49 10.06 -12.00 -17.07
CA VAL A 49 9.62 -11.37 -18.32
C VAL A 49 10.58 -10.26 -18.72
N GLU A 50 10.90 -10.19 -20.01
CA GLU A 50 11.58 -9.02 -20.60
C GLU A 50 10.65 -7.80 -20.50
N LEU A 51 11.21 -6.66 -20.06
CA LEU A 51 10.46 -5.41 -19.93
C LEU A 51 10.32 -4.68 -21.28
N GLN A 52 11.29 -4.83 -22.18
CA GLN A 52 11.22 -4.22 -23.51
C GLN A 52 9.96 -4.70 -24.25
N ASP A 53 9.14 -3.74 -24.68
CA ASP A 53 7.87 -4.02 -25.35
C ASP A 53 6.86 -4.87 -24.54
N PHE A 54 7.02 -5.04 -23.21
CA PHE A 54 6.07 -5.80 -22.38
C PHE A 54 4.63 -5.26 -22.48
N LYS A 55 3.66 -6.17 -22.65
CA LYS A 55 2.25 -5.82 -22.94
C LYS A 55 1.28 -5.99 -21.76
N GLY A 56 1.69 -6.62 -20.66
CA GLY A 56 0.90 -6.73 -19.43
C GLY A 56 1.05 -5.51 -18.51
N PHE A 57 0.53 -5.61 -17.29
CA PHE A 57 0.67 -4.57 -16.27
C PHE A 57 2.15 -4.35 -15.88
N ARG A 58 2.75 -3.29 -16.42
CA ARG A 58 4.17 -2.96 -16.18
C ARG A 58 4.53 -2.43 -14.78
N GLY A 59 3.60 -2.35 -13.82
CA GLY A 59 3.90 -1.91 -12.45
C GLY A 59 4.53 -0.52 -12.27
N GLY A 60 4.53 0.33 -13.30
CA GLY A 60 5.27 1.61 -13.32
C GLY A 60 6.75 1.51 -13.72
N LEU A 61 7.22 0.34 -14.15
CA LEU A 61 8.52 0.11 -14.80
C LEU A 61 8.53 0.65 -16.24
N ASP A 62 9.72 0.92 -16.77
CA ASP A 62 9.94 1.30 -18.17
C ASP A 62 9.91 0.07 -19.08
N VAL A 63 9.24 0.20 -20.23
CA VAL A 63 9.05 -0.85 -21.25
C VAL A 63 9.47 -0.38 -22.64
N SER A 64 10.22 0.72 -22.73
CA SER A 64 10.54 1.40 -24.00
C SER A 64 11.96 1.95 -24.08
N HIS A 65 12.62 2.25 -22.95
CA HIS A 65 13.98 2.81 -22.93
C HIS A 65 14.96 2.10 -21.97
N GLY A 66 14.57 0.96 -21.36
CA GLY A 66 15.40 0.15 -20.47
C GLY A 66 15.79 0.80 -19.14
N GLN A 67 15.18 1.93 -18.76
CA GLN A 67 15.60 2.75 -17.60
C GLN A 67 15.37 2.07 -16.24
N THR A 68 14.62 0.97 -16.19
CA THR A 68 14.31 0.21 -14.97
C THR A 68 14.74 -1.25 -15.07
N GLY A 69 15.77 -1.54 -15.86
CA GLY A 69 16.28 -2.89 -16.10
C GLY A 69 15.77 -3.50 -17.40
N SER A 70 16.29 -4.69 -17.74
CA SER A 70 15.88 -5.46 -18.92
C SER A 70 14.74 -6.43 -18.65
N GLU A 71 14.59 -6.89 -17.41
CA GLU A 71 13.64 -7.93 -17.00
C GLU A 71 13.09 -7.69 -15.59
N SER A 72 11.95 -8.30 -15.27
CA SER A 72 11.47 -8.45 -13.89
C SER A 72 10.63 -9.73 -13.75
N VAL A 73 10.12 -10.00 -12.55
CA VAL A 73 9.19 -11.12 -12.30
C VAL A 73 7.75 -10.63 -12.36
N TYR A 74 6.90 -11.38 -13.06
CA TYR A 74 5.50 -11.06 -13.29
C TYR A 74 4.61 -12.30 -13.13
N THR A 75 3.35 -12.13 -12.70
CA THR A 75 2.37 -13.22 -12.81
C THR A 75 0.92 -12.75 -12.83
N VAL A 76 0.00 -13.67 -13.13
CA VAL A 76 -1.45 -13.47 -12.98
C VAL A 76 -1.98 -14.43 -11.91
N HIS A 77 -2.54 -13.89 -10.83
CA HIS A 77 -3.15 -14.66 -9.75
C HIS A 77 -4.63 -14.30 -9.66
N ARG A 78 -5.54 -15.29 -9.75
CA ARG A 78 -7.01 -15.08 -9.61
C ARG A 78 -7.56 -13.92 -10.48
N GLN A 79 -7.11 -13.85 -11.74
CA GLN A 79 -7.40 -12.77 -12.72
C GLN A 79 -6.84 -11.37 -12.37
N GLN A 80 -5.98 -11.26 -11.37
CA GLN A 80 -5.28 -10.02 -11.01
C GLN A 80 -3.83 -10.08 -11.50
N GLU A 81 -3.36 -9.05 -12.18
CA GLU A 81 -1.98 -8.93 -12.67
C GLU A 81 -1.06 -8.45 -11.54
N ILE A 82 0.12 -9.06 -11.38
CA ILE A 82 1.10 -8.73 -10.34
C ILE A 82 2.46 -8.49 -11.01
N MET A 83 3.02 -7.29 -10.84
CA MET A 83 4.38 -6.96 -11.25
C MET A 83 5.27 -6.78 -10.03
N PHE A 84 6.36 -7.54 -9.94
CA PHE A 84 7.33 -7.39 -8.85
C PHE A 84 8.39 -6.34 -9.20
N HIS A 85 8.84 -5.59 -8.20
CA HIS A 85 9.98 -4.68 -8.30
C HIS A 85 11.17 -5.37 -7.60
N VAL A 86 11.90 -6.20 -8.34
CA VAL A 86 12.98 -7.04 -7.78
C VAL A 86 14.26 -6.21 -7.61
N SER A 87 14.79 -6.15 -6.39
CA SER A 87 15.91 -5.26 -6.04
C SER A 87 17.16 -5.49 -6.88
N THR A 88 17.50 -6.75 -7.19
CA THR A 88 18.66 -7.12 -8.02
C THR A 88 18.49 -6.74 -9.49
N LYS A 89 17.29 -6.94 -10.06
CA LYS A 89 16.97 -6.68 -11.48
C LYS A 89 16.79 -5.20 -11.81
N LEU A 90 16.46 -4.39 -10.80
CA LEU A 90 16.46 -2.93 -10.91
C LEU A 90 17.91 -2.39 -11.04
N PRO A 91 18.16 -1.39 -11.92
CA PRO A 91 19.49 -0.84 -12.16
C PRO A 91 20.19 -0.36 -10.88
N PHE A 92 21.50 -0.61 -10.84
CA PHE A 92 22.41 -0.12 -9.83
C PHE A 92 23.41 0.83 -10.48
N THR A 93 23.52 2.04 -9.92
CA THR A 93 24.65 2.93 -10.17
C THR A 93 25.42 3.04 -8.87
N GLU A 94 26.71 2.74 -8.88
CA GLU A 94 27.57 2.84 -7.70
C GLU A 94 27.53 4.28 -7.15
N GLY A 95 27.09 4.44 -5.90
CA GLY A 95 26.85 5.73 -5.26
C GLY A 95 25.43 6.33 -5.37
N ASP A 96 24.52 5.79 -6.22
CA ASP A 96 23.09 6.20 -6.27
C ASP A 96 22.16 5.05 -5.87
N MET A 97 22.24 4.69 -4.58
CA MET A 97 21.28 3.77 -3.92
C MET A 97 19.82 4.26 -4.02
N GLN A 98 19.58 5.53 -4.34
CA GLN A 98 18.24 6.08 -4.44
C GLN A 98 17.50 5.61 -5.70
N GLN A 99 18.17 5.00 -6.69
CA GLN A 99 17.50 4.42 -7.87
C GLN A 99 16.56 3.28 -7.47
N ARG A 100 17.09 2.19 -6.92
CA ARG A 100 16.30 1.04 -6.44
C ARG A 100 15.27 1.44 -5.40
N LYS A 101 15.67 2.32 -4.47
CA LYS A 101 14.78 2.87 -3.43
C LYS A 101 13.63 3.73 -4.00
N ARG A 102 13.78 4.38 -5.16
CA ARG A 102 12.68 5.11 -5.84
C ARG A 102 11.61 4.20 -6.43
N HIS A 103 11.92 2.95 -6.72
CA HIS A 103 10.93 1.97 -7.18
C HIS A 103 10.26 1.30 -5.98
N ILE A 104 11.01 0.44 -5.27
CA ILE A 104 10.50 -0.36 -4.13
C ILE A 104 10.00 0.52 -2.98
N GLY A 105 10.65 1.66 -2.71
CA GLY A 105 10.22 2.61 -1.68
C GLY A 105 8.93 3.37 -1.99
N ASN A 106 8.38 3.22 -3.20
CA ASN A 106 7.07 3.72 -3.63
C ASN A 106 6.03 2.57 -3.81
N ASP A 107 6.34 1.35 -3.37
CA ASP A 107 5.35 0.28 -3.16
C ASP A 107 4.68 0.42 -1.79
N ILE A 108 3.52 -0.23 -1.63
CA ILE A 108 2.77 -0.27 -0.36
C ILE A 108 3.21 -1.46 0.50
N VAL A 109 3.56 -2.57 -0.16
CA VAL A 109 3.97 -3.84 0.45
C VAL A 109 5.25 -4.36 -0.23
N ALA A 110 6.16 -4.94 0.54
CA ALA A 110 7.34 -5.62 0.01
C ALA A 110 7.55 -7.02 0.62
N LEU A 111 8.10 -7.93 -0.19
CA LEU A 111 8.76 -9.15 0.25
C LEU A 111 10.20 -8.83 0.68
N VAL A 112 10.65 -9.47 1.76
CA VAL A 112 12.06 -9.51 2.15
C VAL A 112 12.50 -10.97 2.13
N PHE A 113 13.40 -11.33 1.22
CA PHE A 113 13.95 -12.68 1.12
C PHE A 113 15.26 -12.79 1.91
N GLN A 114 15.42 -13.87 2.65
CA GLN A 114 16.58 -14.17 3.48
C GLN A 114 17.02 -15.63 3.29
N GLU A 115 18.34 -15.87 3.24
CA GLU A 115 18.92 -17.21 3.38
C GLU A 115 19.29 -17.47 4.84
N ASP A 116 20.06 -16.56 5.44
CA ASP A 116 20.37 -16.57 6.87
C ASP A 116 19.29 -15.87 7.71
N ALA A 117 18.99 -16.41 8.89
CA ALA A 117 18.05 -15.83 9.85
C ALA A 117 18.53 -14.45 10.34
N THR A 118 18.04 -13.39 9.68
CA THR A 118 18.55 -12.02 9.85
C THR A 118 17.46 -11.13 10.45
N PRO A 119 17.75 -10.32 11.50
CA PRO A 119 16.77 -9.36 12.02
C PRO A 119 16.31 -8.38 10.94
N PHE A 120 15.00 -8.16 10.84
CA PHE A 120 14.40 -7.15 9.99
C PHE A 120 13.37 -6.34 10.78
N VAL A 121 13.41 -5.02 10.65
CA VAL A 121 12.37 -4.11 11.17
C VAL A 121 11.99 -3.08 10.09
N PRO A 122 10.72 -2.64 10.00
CA PRO A 122 10.27 -1.67 8.99
C PRO A 122 11.14 -0.40 8.89
N ASP A 123 11.64 0.09 10.02
CA ASP A 123 12.41 1.33 10.11
C ASP A 123 13.77 1.28 9.39
N MET A 124 14.29 0.08 9.06
CA MET A 124 15.46 -0.08 8.18
C MET A 124 15.23 0.54 6.80
N ILE A 125 13.97 0.62 6.34
CA ILE A 125 13.61 1.17 5.03
C ILE A 125 12.78 2.44 5.22
N ALA A 126 13.46 3.56 5.41
CA ALA A 126 12.83 4.88 5.48
C ALA A 126 12.06 5.20 4.17
N SER A 127 10.75 4.91 4.18
CA SER A 127 9.79 5.09 3.10
C SER A 127 8.49 5.74 3.61
N ASN A 128 7.85 6.51 2.75
CA ASN A 128 6.53 7.10 2.98
C ASN A 128 5.38 6.18 2.54
N PHE A 129 5.64 5.12 1.78
CA PHE A 129 4.62 4.28 1.14
C PHE A 129 4.60 2.85 1.67
N LEU A 130 5.75 2.27 2.02
CA LEU A 130 5.81 0.92 2.59
C LEU A 130 5.16 0.91 3.99
N HIS A 131 4.07 0.15 4.13
CA HIS A 131 3.29 0.00 5.37
C HIS A 131 3.22 -1.45 5.86
N ALA A 132 3.48 -2.44 5.01
CA ALA A 132 3.59 -3.85 5.40
C ALA A 132 4.75 -4.56 4.69
N PHE A 133 5.32 -5.55 5.36
CA PHE A 133 6.39 -6.40 4.87
C PHE A 133 6.09 -7.86 5.20
N ILE A 134 6.43 -8.75 4.28
CA ILE A 134 6.41 -10.20 4.49
C ILE A 134 7.84 -10.71 4.36
N VAL A 135 8.41 -11.19 5.45
CA VAL A 135 9.78 -11.75 5.48
C VAL A 135 9.69 -13.23 5.22
N VAL A 136 10.46 -13.73 4.26
CA VAL A 136 10.54 -15.13 3.85
C VAL A 136 12.00 -15.57 3.99
N GLN A 137 12.28 -16.37 5.01
CA GLN A 137 13.58 -17.02 5.20
C GLN A 137 13.52 -18.46 4.66
N VAL A 138 14.47 -18.85 3.82
CA VAL A 138 14.57 -20.23 3.29
C VAL A 138 15.45 -21.13 4.17
N GLU A 139 15.13 -22.41 4.24
CA GLU A 139 16.02 -23.46 4.79
C GLU A 139 16.05 -24.68 3.85
N GLU A 140 17.17 -25.41 3.86
CA GLU A 140 17.50 -26.45 2.86
C GLU A 140 17.28 -26.00 1.39
N PRO A 141 17.73 -24.79 0.98
CA PRO A 141 17.44 -24.23 -0.34
C PRO A 141 17.96 -25.09 -1.50
N CYS A 142 17.26 -25.01 -2.63
CA CYS A 142 17.56 -25.78 -3.85
C CYS A 142 17.52 -27.31 -3.68
N THR A 143 16.78 -27.81 -2.69
CA THR A 143 16.54 -29.25 -2.47
C THR A 143 15.04 -29.60 -2.49
N ASP A 144 14.71 -30.90 -2.58
CA ASP A 144 13.33 -31.39 -2.41
C ASP A 144 12.76 -31.10 -0.99
N ASN A 145 13.62 -30.84 -0.01
CA ASN A 145 13.23 -30.48 1.35
C ASN A 145 12.98 -28.98 1.55
N THR A 146 13.23 -28.11 0.54
CA THR A 146 13.20 -26.64 0.68
C THR A 146 11.95 -26.16 1.44
N VAL A 147 12.17 -25.55 2.61
CA VAL A 147 11.13 -24.92 3.43
C VAL A 147 11.32 -23.42 3.54
N TYR A 148 10.22 -22.72 3.79
CA TYR A 148 10.16 -21.28 3.93
C TYR A 148 9.51 -20.92 5.27
N LYS A 149 10.28 -20.28 6.15
CA LYS A 149 9.82 -19.62 7.37
C LYS A 149 9.27 -18.25 7.02
N VAL A 150 8.04 -17.96 7.41
CA VAL A 150 7.36 -16.70 7.08
C VAL A 150 7.04 -15.91 8.33
N SER A 151 7.44 -14.64 8.35
CA SER A 151 6.96 -13.66 9.33
C SER A 151 6.38 -12.42 8.62
N VAL A 152 5.60 -11.64 9.36
CA VAL A 152 4.89 -10.46 8.83
C VAL A 152 5.06 -9.33 9.82
N THR A 153 5.42 -8.15 9.32
CA THR A 153 5.51 -6.92 10.10
C THR A 153 4.85 -5.78 9.32
N ALA A 154 4.18 -4.87 10.02
CA ALA A 154 3.45 -3.76 9.45
C ALA A 154 3.40 -2.60 10.45
N ARG A 155 2.96 -1.42 10.01
CA ARG A 155 2.70 -0.28 10.91
C ARG A 155 1.48 -0.54 11.78
N ASP A 156 1.47 0.07 12.97
CA ASP A 156 0.41 -0.11 13.98
C ASP A 156 -1.00 0.27 13.48
N ASP A 157 -1.10 1.12 12.44
CA ASP A 157 -2.35 1.54 11.83
C ASP A 157 -2.83 0.63 10.67
N VAL A 158 -2.13 -0.47 10.38
CA VAL A 158 -2.54 -1.48 9.39
C VAL A 158 -3.32 -2.61 10.09
N PRO A 159 -4.61 -2.82 9.77
CA PRO A 159 -5.39 -3.90 10.38
C PRO A 159 -4.92 -5.29 9.93
N LEU A 160 -5.15 -6.31 10.78
CA LEU A 160 -4.78 -7.70 10.49
C LEU A 160 -5.38 -8.20 9.15
N PHE A 161 -4.53 -8.79 8.32
CA PHE A 161 -4.89 -9.33 7.00
C PHE A 161 -4.66 -10.84 6.87
N GLY A 162 -5.59 -11.53 6.22
CA GLY A 162 -5.49 -12.96 5.94
C GLY A 162 -4.65 -13.30 4.69
N PRO A 163 -4.43 -14.59 4.38
CA PRO A 163 -4.64 -15.75 5.26
C PRO A 163 -3.83 -15.68 6.56
N PRO A 164 -4.29 -16.32 7.66
CA PRO A 164 -3.51 -16.41 8.89
C PRO A 164 -2.24 -17.26 8.67
N LEU A 165 -1.16 -16.98 9.40
CA LEU A 165 0.01 -17.86 9.40
C LEU A 165 -0.34 -19.20 10.07
N PRO A 166 0.19 -20.34 9.58
CA PRO A 166 0.09 -21.61 10.27
C PRO A 166 0.95 -21.61 11.56
N THR A 167 0.74 -22.62 12.41
CA THR A 167 1.53 -22.85 13.62
C THR A 167 2.17 -24.24 13.52
N PRO A 168 3.49 -24.36 13.29
CA PRO A 168 4.47 -23.28 13.08
C PRO A 168 4.31 -22.57 11.73
N ALA A 169 4.85 -21.36 11.62
CA ALA A 169 4.78 -20.50 10.43
C ALA A 169 5.78 -20.94 9.32
N ILE A 170 5.73 -22.22 8.95
CA ILE A 170 6.64 -22.89 8.03
C ILE A 170 5.84 -23.49 6.88
N PHE A 171 6.32 -23.27 5.65
CA PHE A 171 5.74 -23.80 4.43
C PHE A 171 6.78 -24.65 3.69
N ARG A 172 6.34 -25.63 2.90
CA ARG A 172 7.20 -26.30 1.90
C ARG A 172 7.14 -25.56 0.58
N LYS A 173 8.21 -25.61 -0.22
CA LYS A 173 8.19 -25.17 -1.62
C LYS A 173 7.06 -25.91 -2.38
N GLY A 174 6.18 -25.15 -3.02
CA GLY A 174 5.05 -25.72 -3.76
C GLY A 174 3.92 -24.73 -4.06
N PRO A 175 2.89 -25.17 -4.80
CA PRO A 175 1.79 -24.30 -5.23
C PRO A 175 0.96 -23.75 -4.06
N GLU A 176 0.83 -24.51 -2.95
CA GLU A 176 0.12 -24.07 -1.75
C GLU A 176 0.79 -22.84 -1.09
N PHE A 177 2.13 -22.86 -0.99
CA PHE A 177 2.88 -21.71 -0.47
C PHE A 177 2.80 -20.51 -1.42
N ARG A 178 2.88 -20.74 -2.74
CA ARG A 178 2.69 -19.70 -3.75
C ARG A 178 1.31 -19.04 -3.62
N GLU A 179 0.24 -19.82 -3.55
CA GLU A 179 -1.12 -19.30 -3.38
C GLU A 179 -1.28 -18.56 -2.05
N PHE A 180 -0.75 -19.09 -0.95
CA PHE A 180 -0.71 -18.40 0.33
C PHE A 180 -0.04 -17.03 0.20
N LEU A 181 1.17 -16.97 -0.36
CA LEU A 181 2.01 -15.78 -0.37
C LEU A 181 1.46 -14.68 -1.28
N LEU A 182 1.03 -15.01 -2.51
CA LEU A 182 0.42 -14.05 -3.43
C LEU A 182 -0.89 -13.50 -2.85
N THR A 183 -1.72 -14.35 -2.24
CA THR A 183 -2.97 -13.92 -1.58
C THR A 183 -2.69 -13.05 -0.34
N LYS A 184 -1.62 -13.36 0.41
CA LYS A 184 -1.18 -12.59 1.59
C LYS A 184 -0.69 -11.20 1.21
N LEU A 185 0.04 -11.04 0.10
CA LEU A 185 0.49 -9.75 -0.43
C LEU A 185 -0.67 -8.85 -0.85
N ILE A 186 -1.62 -9.38 -1.64
CA ILE A 186 -2.81 -8.64 -2.07
C ILE A 186 -3.62 -8.17 -0.85
N ASN A 187 -3.87 -9.07 0.11
CA ASN A 187 -4.60 -8.71 1.33
C ASN A 187 -3.82 -7.74 2.23
N ALA A 188 -2.49 -7.74 2.21
CA ALA A 188 -1.67 -6.75 2.90
C ALA A 188 -1.88 -5.36 2.31
N GLU A 189 -1.90 -5.22 0.98
CA GLU A 189 -2.14 -3.93 0.33
C GLU A 189 -3.57 -3.42 0.59
N LEU A 190 -4.57 -4.30 0.46
CA LEU A 190 -5.97 -4.01 0.77
C LEU A 190 -6.24 -3.70 2.26
N ALA A 191 -5.33 -4.10 3.17
CA ALA A 191 -5.33 -3.65 4.56
C ALA A 191 -4.59 -2.32 4.73
N CYS A 192 -3.47 -2.11 4.04
CA CYS A 192 -2.75 -0.84 4.07
C CYS A 192 -3.59 0.33 3.57
N TYR A 193 -4.50 0.14 2.60
CA TYR A 193 -5.44 1.20 2.19
C TYR A 193 -6.32 1.72 3.34
N LYS A 194 -6.62 0.87 4.34
CA LYS A 194 -7.41 1.21 5.54
C LYS A 194 -6.59 1.92 6.62
N SER A 195 -5.29 2.13 6.40
CA SER A 195 -4.41 2.86 7.31
C SER A 195 -4.76 4.35 7.33
N ASP A 196 -4.39 5.01 8.41
CA ASP A 196 -4.77 6.40 8.69
C ASP A 196 -4.12 7.37 7.68
N ARG A 197 -3.03 6.93 7.00
CA ARG A 197 -2.39 7.67 5.91
C ARG A 197 -3.10 7.48 4.56
N PHE A 198 -3.49 6.26 4.21
CA PHE A 198 -4.03 5.95 2.88
C PHE A 198 -5.53 6.21 2.77
N ALA A 199 -6.33 5.92 3.81
CA ALA A 199 -7.77 6.20 3.83
C ALA A 199 -8.04 7.71 3.61
N ARG A 200 -7.24 8.58 4.25
CA ARG A 200 -7.31 10.04 4.04
C ARG A 200 -6.80 10.52 2.67
N LEU A 201 -6.20 9.66 1.84
CA LEU A 201 -5.85 9.96 0.45
C LEU A 201 -6.92 9.43 -0.52
N GLU A 202 -7.48 8.26 -0.21
CA GLU A 202 -8.62 7.65 -0.88
C GLU A 202 -9.87 8.55 -0.78
N GLU A 203 -10.27 8.95 0.42
CA GLU A 203 -11.42 9.84 0.68
C GLU A 203 -11.37 11.14 -0.15
N ARG A 204 -10.21 11.81 -0.18
CA ARG A 204 -10.00 13.02 -1.01
C ARG A 204 -10.07 12.75 -2.51
N THR A 205 -9.68 11.55 -2.95
CA THR A 205 -9.75 11.15 -4.36
C THR A 205 -11.20 10.83 -4.75
N ARG A 206 -11.90 10.07 -3.91
CA ARG A 206 -13.32 9.71 -4.05
C ARG A 206 -14.21 10.95 -4.08
N ALA A 207 -14.00 11.91 -3.18
CA ALA A 207 -14.73 13.18 -3.16
C ALA A 207 -14.56 13.97 -4.47
N ALA A 208 -13.32 14.24 -4.90
CA ALA A 208 -13.06 14.98 -6.14
C ALA A 208 -13.61 14.29 -7.41
N LEU A 209 -13.65 12.94 -7.42
CA LEU A 209 -14.29 12.16 -8.48
C LEU A 209 -15.82 12.25 -8.44
N LEU A 210 -16.42 12.33 -7.25
CA LEU A 210 -17.87 12.46 -7.06
C LEU A 210 -18.35 13.86 -7.46
N ASP A 211 -17.62 14.91 -7.10
CA ASP A 211 -17.92 16.29 -7.49
C ASP A 211 -17.92 16.42 -9.02
N SER A 212 -16.88 15.89 -9.68
CA SER A 212 -16.79 15.90 -11.15
C SER A 212 -17.86 15.03 -11.83
N LEU A 213 -18.26 13.91 -11.23
CA LEU A 213 -19.39 13.11 -11.69
C LEU A 213 -20.71 13.90 -11.58
N HIS A 214 -20.92 14.61 -10.48
CA HIS A 214 -22.10 15.43 -10.24
C HIS A 214 -22.21 16.57 -11.24
N GLU A 215 -21.14 17.35 -11.45
CA GLU A 215 -21.08 18.42 -12.46
C GLU A 215 -21.36 17.90 -13.88
N GLU A 216 -20.76 16.77 -14.26
CA GLU A 216 -20.94 16.15 -15.57
C GLU A 216 -22.39 15.69 -15.81
N LEU A 217 -23.02 15.07 -14.79
CA LEU A 217 -24.42 14.66 -14.86
C LEU A 217 -25.36 15.88 -14.89
N GLN A 218 -25.14 16.87 -14.02
CA GLN A 218 -25.95 18.08 -13.96
C GLN A 218 -25.93 18.83 -15.30
N ARG A 219 -24.76 19.00 -15.92
CA ARG A 219 -24.62 19.67 -17.23
C ARG A 219 -25.39 18.92 -18.33
N ARG A 220 -25.32 17.59 -18.34
CA ARG A 220 -26.07 16.75 -19.29
C ARG A 220 -27.58 16.83 -19.08
N SER A 221 -28.04 16.83 -17.83
CA SER A 221 -29.47 16.99 -17.51
C SER A 221 -30.00 18.38 -17.89
N GLN A 222 -29.25 19.45 -17.63
CA GLN A 222 -29.62 20.80 -18.06
C GLN A 222 -29.73 20.91 -19.59
N SER A 223 -28.78 20.30 -20.32
CA SER A 223 -28.79 20.28 -21.78
C SER A 223 -29.96 19.46 -22.34
N MET A 224 -30.22 18.28 -21.78
CA MET A 224 -31.36 17.42 -22.16
C MET A 224 -32.73 18.10 -21.92
N LEU A 225 -32.84 18.96 -20.91
CA LEU A 225 -34.05 19.74 -20.62
C LEU A 225 -34.16 21.03 -21.45
N GLY A 226 -33.23 21.29 -22.38
CA GLY A 226 -33.19 22.53 -23.16
C GLY A 226 -32.81 23.77 -22.35
N LEU A 227 -32.43 23.63 -21.09
CA LEU A 227 -32.09 24.74 -20.19
C LEU A 227 -30.73 25.36 -20.50
N THR A 228 -29.91 24.71 -21.33
CA THR A 228 -28.71 25.30 -21.97
C THR A 228 -29.10 26.03 -23.27
N SER A 229 -30.08 26.92 -23.20
CA SER A 229 -30.46 27.80 -24.33
C SER A 229 -30.32 29.26 -23.91
N GLY A 230 -29.32 29.93 -24.47
CA GLY A 230 -29.03 31.34 -24.17
C GLY A 230 -27.67 31.61 -23.52
N LEU A 231 -26.58 31.24 -24.19
CA LEU A 231 -25.39 32.08 -24.40
C LEU A 231 -24.47 31.38 -25.42
N GLU A 232 -24.09 32.09 -26.48
CA GLU A 232 -23.05 31.74 -27.46
C GLU A 232 -23.25 30.41 -28.25
N GLU A 233 -24.24 30.39 -29.16
CA GLU A 233 -24.14 29.59 -30.39
C GLU A 233 -23.91 30.53 -31.59
N GLU A 234 -22.64 30.87 -31.87
CA GLU A 234 -22.25 31.32 -33.21
C GLU A 234 -20.79 30.94 -33.51
N GLY A 235 -20.59 30.04 -34.48
CA GLY A 235 -19.34 29.95 -35.23
C GLY A 235 -18.13 29.22 -34.63
N ARG A 236 -18.26 27.94 -34.24
CA ARG A 236 -17.15 26.95 -34.34
C ARG A 236 -17.59 25.49 -34.26
N ALA A 237 -17.87 24.91 -35.43
CA ALA A 237 -17.95 23.46 -35.59
C ALA A 237 -16.59 22.91 -36.04
N GLU A 238 -15.76 22.43 -35.10
CA GLU A 238 -14.58 21.61 -35.42
C GLU A 238 -14.12 20.78 -34.21
N ASN A 239 -13.47 19.64 -34.47
CA ASN A 239 -12.95 18.66 -33.50
C ASN A 239 -13.91 18.18 -32.39
N GLY A 240 -14.61 17.08 -32.69
CA GLY A 240 -15.17 16.18 -31.68
C GLY A 240 -14.09 15.41 -30.91
N GLN A 241 -13.21 16.11 -30.20
CA GLN A 241 -12.30 15.51 -29.23
C GLN A 241 -13.06 15.26 -27.92
N THR A 242 -13.52 14.01 -27.74
CA THR A 242 -14.02 13.51 -26.45
C THR A 242 -12.90 13.54 -25.42
N HIS A 243 -12.75 14.67 -24.74
CA HIS A 243 -11.80 14.85 -23.65
C HIS A 243 -12.04 13.79 -22.57
N GLY A 244 -11.03 12.94 -22.35
CA GLY A 244 -11.02 11.97 -21.25
C GLY A 244 -11.19 12.73 -19.93
N GLY A 245 -12.31 12.48 -19.25
CA GLY A 245 -12.72 13.25 -18.07
C GLY A 245 -11.75 13.15 -16.90
N LEU A 246 -12.00 13.90 -15.83
CA LEU A 246 -11.16 13.90 -14.62
C LEU A 246 -10.86 12.48 -14.11
N LEU A 247 -11.85 11.59 -14.19
CA LEU A 247 -11.72 10.18 -13.82
C LEU A 247 -10.67 9.42 -14.64
N GLU A 248 -10.51 9.70 -15.94
CA GLU A 248 -9.45 9.09 -16.74
C GLU A 248 -8.08 9.71 -16.41
N SER A 249 -8.04 11.02 -16.19
CA SER A 249 -6.82 11.72 -15.72
C SER A 249 -6.35 11.19 -14.36
N ILE A 250 -7.28 10.91 -13.43
CA ILE A 250 -6.99 10.34 -12.11
C ILE A 250 -6.60 8.85 -12.22
N LYS A 251 -7.30 8.04 -13.03
CA LYS A 251 -6.90 6.63 -13.25
C LYS A 251 -5.51 6.54 -13.91
N ARG A 252 -5.16 7.45 -14.82
CA ARG A 252 -3.79 7.61 -15.37
C ARG A 252 -2.79 8.06 -14.29
N ALA A 253 -3.12 9.06 -13.47
CA ALA A 253 -2.25 9.56 -12.41
C ALA A 253 -1.99 8.52 -11.31
N MET A 254 -3.00 7.75 -10.90
CA MET A 254 -2.84 6.65 -9.92
C MET A 254 -1.96 5.53 -10.47
N ARG A 255 -2.15 5.13 -11.74
CA ARG A 255 -1.24 4.20 -12.45
C ARG A 255 0.17 4.77 -12.68
N GLY A 256 0.35 6.09 -12.58
CA GLY A 256 1.61 6.82 -12.82
C GLY A 256 2.35 7.28 -11.55
N ARG A 257 1.89 6.94 -10.34
CA ARG A 257 2.48 7.38 -9.06
C ARG A 257 3.86 6.77 -8.72
N SER A 258 4.55 6.15 -9.68
CA SER A 258 5.98 5.79 -9.57
C SER A 258 6.93 6.97 -9.86
N ILE A 259 6.42 8.12 -10.34
CA ILE A 259 7.21 9.35 -10.49
C ILE A 259 7.19 10.15 -9.16
N SER A 260 8.37 10.64 -8.75
CA SER A 260 8.63 11.27 -7.44
C SER A 260 7.63 12.37 -7.05
N MET A 261 7.02 12.25 -5.88
CA MET A 261 6.00 13.19 -5.38
C MET A 261 6.59 14.37 -4.57
N GLU A 262 7.62 15.04 -5.12
CA GLU A 262 8.16 16.29 -4.55
C GLU A 262 7.24 17.50 -4.87
N THR A 263 6.04 17.56 -4.26
CA THR A 263 5.21 18.78 -4.37
C THR A 263 4.16 18.99 -3.25
N MET A 264 4.32 18.38 -2.07
CA MET A 264 3.47 18.67 -0.89
C MET A 264 4.25 19.05 0.37
N SER A 265 5.33 19.83 0.21
CA SER A 265 6.07 20.48 1.31
C SER A 265 6.44 21.94 0.99
N ARG A 266 5.50 22.73 0.46
CA ARG A 266 5.63 24.21 0.42
C ARG A 266 4.28 24.90 0.24
N GLY A 267 3.87 25.69 1.24
CA GLY A 267 2.75 26.63 1.11
C GLY A 267 3.26 27.97 0.56
N GLY A 268 2.61 28.48 -0.48
CA GLY A 268 2.93 29.76 -1.13
C GLY A 268 2.03 29.95 -2.37
N PRO A 269 1.41 31.12 -2.59
CA PRO A 269 0.33 31.24 -3.58
C PRO A 269 0.77 31.71 -4.97
N LEU A 270 -0.09 31.40 -5.94
CA LEU A 270 -0.27 31.99 -7.29
C LEU A 270 0.70 31.62 -8.43
N LEU A 271 0.04 31.24 -9.54
CA LEU A 271 0.49 31.13 -10.94
C LEU A 271 0.34 32.52 -11.63
N PRO A 272 0.91 32.82 -12.85
CA PRO A 272 0.60 32.04 -14.07
C PRO A 272 1.61 32.01 -15.26
N THR A 273 1.39 31.01 -16.14
CA THR A 273 1.54 30.98 -17.63
C THR A 273 2.69 31.67 -18.37
N SER A 274 3.37 30.94 -19.28
CA SER A 274 3.36 31.22 -20.74
C SER A 274 4.08 30.10 -21.54
N LEU A 275 4.30 30.27 -22.86
CA LEU A 275 4.55 29.20 -23.85
C LEU A 275 5.83 29.41 -24.70
N SER A 276 6.29 28.30 -25.31
CA SER A 276 7.06 28.22 -26.57
C SER A 276 8.55 28.61 -26.61
N GLY A 277 9.28 27.92 -27.50
CA GLY A 277 10.57 28.38 -28.06
C GLY A 277 11.77 27.51 -27.67
N GLY A 278 12.43 26.91 -28.66
CA GLY A 278 13.75 26.27 -28.49
C GLY A 278 14.87 27.06 -29.18
N GLY A 279 16.09 26.96 -28.66
CA GLY A 279 17.27 27.62 -29.24
C GLY A 279 18.53 27.46 -28.39
N LEU A 280 19.67 27.22 -29.03
CA LEU A 280 20.98 27.05 -28.38
C LEU A 280 21.59 28.40 -27.96
N ALA A 281 22.20 28.46 -26.77
CA ALA A 281 23.53 29.07 -26.57
C ALA A 281 24.06 28.84 -25.14
N HIS A 282 25.39 28.75 -25.02
CA HIS A 282 26.14 28.67 -23.76
C HIS A 282 26.71 30.05 -23.40
N LEU A 283 26.64 30.47 -22.12
CA LEU A 283 27.59 31.41 -21.49
C LEU A 283 27.46 31.39 -19.95
N SER A 284 28.50 31.88 -19.26
CA SER A 284 28.78 31.62 -17.84
C SER A 284 28.71 32.87 -16.97
N ILE A 285 28.50 32.71 -15.65
CA ILE A 285 28.99 33.55 -14.53
C ILE A 285 28.53 35.04 -14.57
N GLU A 286 27.90 35.62 -13.54
CA GLU A 286 28.56 35.99 -12.27
C GLU A 286 27.56 36.30 -11.13
N VAL A 287 28.08 36.41 -9.90
CA VAL A 287 27.33 36.79 -8.69
C VAL A 287 27.43 38.29 -8.42
N SER A 288 26.32 38.96 -8.08
CA SER A 288 26.41 40.22 -7.34
C SER A 288 25.26 40.43 -6.35
N ARG A 289 25.62 40.86 -5.13
CA ARG A 289 24.68 41.31 -4.10
C ARG A 289 24.33 42.78 -4.32
N ARG A 290 23.07 43.16 -4.07
CA ARG A 290 22.76 44.46 -3.45
C ARG A 290 21.47 44.41 -2.65
N SER A 291 21.45 45.16 -1.55
CA SER A 291 20.29 45.37 -0.69
C SER A 291 19.79 46.79 -0.89
N CYS A 292 18.46 46.96 -0.93
CA CYS A 292 17.79 48.25 -0.86
C CYS A 292 16.73 48.15 0.24
N THR A 293 16.68 49.15 1.12
CA THR A 293 15.77 49.23 2.28
C THR A 293 14.75 50.36 2.11
N ALA A 294 13.77 50.38 3.03
CA ALA A 294 12.83 51.49 3.30
C ALA A 294 11.72 51.71 2.23
N VAL A 295 10.57 52.34 2.53
CA VAL A 295 10.05 52.96 3.79
C VAL A 295 8.59 52.48 4.01
N MET A 296 8.07 52.56 5.24
CA MET A 296 6.65 52.37 5.56
C MET A 296 5.75 53.54 5.08
N SER A 297 4.45 53.29 4.94
CA SER A 297 3.40 54.31 5.10
C SER A 297 2.18 53.79 5.88
N CYS A 298 1.56 54.67 6.65
CA CYS A 298 0.48 54.44 7.63
C CYS A 298 -0.91 54.76 7.02
N SER A 299 -2.09 54.37 7.56
CA SER A 299 -2.46 53.29 8.51
C SER A 299 -3.97 52.91 8.34
N PRO A 300 -4.93 52.99 9.30
CA PRO A 300 -5.73 51.79 9.60
C PRO A 300 -7.27 51.95 9.64
N VAL A 301 -7.99 50.82 9.60
CA VAL A 301 -9.38 50.71 10.11
C VAL A 301 -9.51 49.47 11.01
N ARG A 302 -10.12 49.62 12.19
CA ARG A 302 -10.18 48.59 13.25
C ARG A 302 -11.55 48.58 13.96
N ARG A 303 -12.45 47.65 13.60
CA ARG A 303 -13.68 47.27 14.33
C ARG A 303 -14.10 45.85 13.91
N ARG A 304 -14.85 45.06 14.69
CA ARG A 304 -14.97 44.87 16.16
C ARG A 304 -15.69 43.52 16.36
N SER A 305 -15.47 42.84 17.49
CA SER A 305 -16.12 41.57 17.84
C SER A 305 -17.62 41.66 18.12
N GLY A 306 -18.35 40.59 17.77
CA GLY A 306 -19.70 40.21 18.19
C GLY A 306 -19.99 38.80 17.64
N LEU A 307 -20.14 37.76 18.47
CA LEU A 307 -21.33 37.38 19.26
C LEU A 307 -22.48 36.82 18.41
N PHE A 308 -22.63 35.49 18.45
CA PHE A 308 -23.76 34.74 17.87
C PHE A 308 -25.01 34.85 18.76
N PRO A 309 -26.19 35.12 18.20
CA PRO A 309 -27.47 34.74 18.79
C PRO A 309 -27.79 33.27 18.49
N ARG A 310 -28.18 32.49 19.50
CA ARG A 310 -28.93 31.25 19.27
C ARG A 310 -30.38 31.60 18.97
N LEU A 311 -30.98 30.97 17.96
CA LEU A 311 -32.44 30.99 17.82
C LEU A 311 -33.09 30.02 18.82
N LEU A 312 -34.24 30.45 19.33
CA LEU A 312 -35.10 29.66 20.20
C LEU A 312 -36.08 28.83 19.35
N SER A 313 -36.44 27.66 19.84
CA SER A 313 -37.75 27.05 19.55
C SER A 313 -38.39 26.73 20.90
N VAL A 314 -39.70 26.90 21.00
CA VAL A 314 -40.46 26.87 22.27
C VAL A 314 -41.37 25.65 22.31
N ASP A 315 -41.61 25.15 23.52
CA ASP A 315 -42.40 23.95 23.82
C ASP A 315 -43.84 23.95 23.28
N SER A 316 -44.40 22.74 23.21
CA SER A 316 -45.83 22.53 23.43
C SER A 316 -46.04 21.22 24.19
N GLN A 317 -46.52 21.33 25.43
CA GLN A 317 -47.10 20.23 26.20
C GLN A 317 -48.58 20.07 25.73
N THR A 318 -49.34 18.99 25.92
CA THR A 318 -49.64 18.10 27.06
C THR A 318 -50.45 16.90 26.49
N GLU A 319 -50.86 15.80 27.15
CA GLU A 319 -51.01 15.49 28.59
C GLU A 319 -50.84 13.97 28.94
N LYS A 320 -51.04 13.64 30.22
CA LYS A 320 -50.67 12.41 30.96
C LYS A 320 -51.59 11.20 30.70
N HIS A 321 -51.13 10.00 31.10
CA HIS A 321 -51.80 9.28 32.21
C HIS A 321 -50.96 8.19 32.92
N SER A 322 -51.09 8.17 34.27
CA SER A 322 -50.93 7.08 35.25
C SER A 322 -50.04 5.84 34.95
N HIS A 323 -48.89 5.67 35.63
CA HIS A 323 -48.72 5.11 37.00
C HIS A 323 -48.91 3.59 37.16
N ARG A 324 -47.80 2.88 37.47
CA ARG A 324 -47.64 2.11 38.73
C ARG A 324 -46.15 1.86 39.02
N SER A 325 -45.83 1.45 40.26
CA SER A 325 -44.48 1.51 40.85
C SER A 325 -44.26 0.36 41.86
N PHE A 326 -43.08 0.33 42.48
CA PHE A 326 -42.63 -0.46 43.64
C PHE A 326 -41.94 -1.83 43.42
N ASP A 327 -40.62 -1.73 43.38
CA ASP A 327 -39.67 -2.27 44.38
C ASP A 327 -39.31 -3.77 44.48
N CYS A 328 -38.06 -3.96 44.92
CA CYS A 328 -37.34 -5.19 45.19
C CYS A 328 -37.37 -5.48 46.70
N TYR A 329 -37.25 -6.76 47.14
CA TYR A 329 -36.46 -7.11 48.33
C TYR A 329 -36.01 -8.59 48.37
N HIS A 330 -34.89 -8.78 49.07
CA HIS A 330 -34.05 -9.95 49.41
C HIS A 330 -34.70 -10.91 50.48
N PRO A 331 -34.01 -11.89 51.14
CA PRO A 331 -32.66 -12.52 50.98
C PRO A 331 -32.55 -14.07 51.24
N THR A 332 -31.31 -14.63 51.19
CA THR A 332 -30.72 -15.73 52.05
C THR A 332 -31.29 -17.18 52.03
N LEU A 333 -30.53 -18.30 52.15
CA LEU A 333 -29.07 -18.64 52.22
C LEU A 333 -28.72 -19.68 51.07
N GLU A 334 -27.77 -20.65 51.05
CA GLU A 334 -26.77 -21.22 51.99
C GLU A 334 -25.56 -21.92 51.26
N VAL A 335 -24.86 -22.86 51.92
CA VAL A 335 -23.43 -23.26 51.78
C VAL A 335 -23.24 -24.73 52.30
N PRO A 336 -22.27 -25.62 51.94
CA PRO A 336 -21.38 -25.82 50.76
C PRO A 336 -21.23 -27.32 50.24
N SER A 337 -20.27 -27.57 49.32
CA SER A 337 -19.34 -28.76 49.20
C SER A 337 -19.90 -30.19 48.90
N GLU A 338 -19.35 -31.08 48.05
CA GLU A 338 -17.96 -31.55 47.81
C GLU A 338 -17.78 -32.33 46.46
N LEU A 339 -16.50 -32.64 46.10
CA LEU A 339 -16.06 -33.69 45.15
C LEU A 339 -15.29 -34.79 45.92
N PRO A 340 -15.44 -36.08 45.58
CA PRO A 340 -14.24 -36.96 45.37
C PRO A 340 -14.46 -38.13 44.37
N SER A 341 -13.49 -38.98 43.98
CA SER A 341 -12.03 -38.88 43.74
C SER A 341 -11.49 -40.21 43.12
N ASN A 342 -10.20 -40.26 42.71
CA ASN A 342 -9.45 -41.51 42.39
C ASN A 342 -8.83 -42.16 43.65
N PRO A 343 -8.56 -43.49 43.65
CA PRO A 343 -7.17 -44.06 43.71
C PRO A 343 -6.98 -45.37 42.87
N SER A 344 -5.83 -45.96 42.46
CA SER A 344 -4.37 -45.97 42.79
C SER A 344 -3.88 -47.18 43.63
N SER A 345 -2.81 -47.96 43.30
CA SER A 345 -1.94 -48.00 42.09
C SER A 345 -1.35 -49.40 41.64
N PRO A 346 -0.21 -49.98 42.14
CA PRO A 346 0.71 -50.79 41.27
C PRO A 346 1.27 -52.15 41.80
N GLU A 347 1.91 -53.00 40.93
CA GLU A 347 3.32 -53.51 41.07
C GLU A 347 3.80 -54.64 40.10
N ALA A 348 5.14 -54.64 39.88
CA ALA A 348 6.12 -55.74 39.63
C ALA A 348 6.03 -56.81 38.50
N GLY A 349 7.16 -56.96 37.76
CA GLY A 349 7.55 -58.10 36.92
C GLY A 349 8.96 -57.90 36.29
N GLN A 350 9.82 -58.93 36.21
CA GLN A 350 11.27 -58.79 35.84
C GLN A 350 11.77 -59.77 34.76
N ARG A 351 12.99 -59.50 34.24
CA ARG A 351 13.93 -60.33 33.41
C ARG A 351 13.74 -60.29 31.89
N ASP A 352 14.78 -60.38 31.04
CA ASP A 352 16.24 -60.23 31.29
C ASP A 352 17.07 -59.77 30.07
N ARG A 353 18.15 -59.07 30.41
CA ARG A 353 19.41 -58.70 29.70
C ARG A 353 19.92 -59.61 28.54
N TRP A 354 20.32 -58.99 27.41
CA TRP A 354 21.63 -59.07 26.67
C TRP A 354 21.65 -57.91 25.63
N LEU A 355 22.65 -57.04 25.34
CA LEU A 355 24.13 -56.96 25.40
C LEU A 355 24.83 -57.14 24.02
N PHE A 356 25.45 -56.06 23.51
CA PHE A 356 26.49 -56.00 22.45
C PHE A 356 26.07 -56.45 21.01
N SER A 357 26.70 -56.04 19.88
CA SER A 357 27.55 -54.88 19.50
C SER A 357 27.94 -54.92 17.99
N HIS A 358 28.77 -53.97 17.53
CA HIS A 358 29.65 -54.02 16.33
C HIS A 358 29.09 -53.80 14.90
N LEU A 359 29.34 -52.58 14.42
CA LEU A 359 29.93 -52.21 13.10
C LEU A 359 31.19 -53.07 12.74
N PRO A 360 31.77 -53.04 11.51
CA PRO A 360 31.55 -52.11 10.38
C PRO A 360 31.51 -52.72 8.95
N ARG A 361 31.32 -51.84 7.94
CA ARG A 361 31.90 -51.83 6.57
C ARG A 361 32.11 -53.16 5.82
N ARG A 362 31.52 -53.23 4.62
CA ARG A 362 32.31 -53.03 3.39
C ARG A 362 31.58 -52.14 2.40
#